data_AF-A0A8H7Y1R5-F1
#
_entry.id   AF-A0A8H7Y1R5-F1
#
_cell.length_a   1.000
_cell.length_b   1.000
_cell.length_c   1.000
_cell.angle_alpha   90.00
_cell.angle_beta   90.00
_cell.angle_gamma   90.00
#
_symmetry.space_group_name_H-M   'P 1'
#
loop_
_entity.id
_entity.type
_entity.pdbx_description
1 polymer ?
#
loop_
_entity_poly.entity_id
_entity_poly.type
_entity_poly.pdbx_seq_one_letter_code
_entity_poly.pdbx_strand_id
1 'polypeptide(L)'
;MEGKLGHAAWRWLFFIEGAITIAVAVLAVFVLPDFPATTKWLSEEERALALRRMEEQGGATSEEDAQTGALAGLWMAITDWKVWWMSLTLTSWVVSLSFNAYFPTLSATMGFNRNVTLLLCAPPFAFTAFVAFALSRHSDKTRQRFYHCVGSLGVGLLGFVIAISTMNTAARYISL
;
A
#
# COMPACT_ATOMS: atom_id res chain seq x y z
N MET A 1 -28.02 4.27 8.07
CA MET A 1 -28.63 5.58 8.41
C MET A 1 -29.55 6.04 7.29
N GLU A 2 -30.43 5.16 6.81
CA GLU A 2 -31.31 5.48 5.70
C GLU A 2 -32.36 6.51 6.17
N GLY A 3 -32.52 7.61 5.44
CA GLY A 3 -33.51 8.65 5.74
C GLY A 3 -33.14 9.60 6.89
N LYS A 4 -31.99 9.43 7.56
CA LYS A 4 -31.53 10.40 8.57
C LYS A 4 -31.20 11.74 7.90
N LEU A 5 -31.80 12.82 8.41
CA LEU A 5 -31.74 14.18 7.84
C LEU A 5 -32.13 14.25 6.36
N GLY A 6 -32.99 13.33 5.88
CA GLY A 6 -33.41 13.30 4.47
C GLY A 6 -32.30 12.84 3.50
N HIS A 7 -31.27 12.17 4.01
CA HIS A 7 -30.16 11.65 3.20
C HIS A 7 -30.15 10.12 3.16
N ALA A 8 -29.79 9.58 2.00
CA ALA A 8 -29.56 8.15 1.83
C ALA A 8 -28.34 7.69 2.63
N ALA A 9 -28.34 6.43 3.09
CA ALA A 9 -27.29 5.90 3.97
C ALA A 9 -25.88 5.98 3.38
N TRP A 10 -25.73 5.89 2.06
CA TRP A 10 -24.44 5.96 1.39
C TRP A 10 -23.78 7.34 1.49
N ARG A 11 -24.56 8.43 1.56
CA ARG A 11 -24.03 9.80 1.69
C ARG A 11 -23.40 10.02 3.07
N TRP A 12 -24.01 9.44 4.10
CA TRP A 12 -23.51 9.48 5.46
C TRP A 12 -22.14 8.81 5.61
N LEU A 13 -21.84 7.79 4.79
CA LEU A 13 -20.51 7.16 4.76
C LEU A 13 -19.44 8.20 4.37
N PHE A 14 -19.66 8.92 3.26
CA PHE A 14 -18.75 9.97 2.82
C PHE A 14 -18.66 11.16 3.79
N PHE A 15 -19.78 11.57 4.40
CA PHE A 15 -19.76 12.68 5.36
C PHE A 15 -18.94 12.36 6.60
N ILE A 16 -19.10 11.15 7.15
CA ILE A 16 -18.39 10.75 8.37
C ILE A 16 -16.92 10.51 8.05
N GLU A 17 -16.62 9.74 7.02
CA GLU A 17 -15.24 9.43 6.62
C GLU A 17 -14.48 10.71 6.25
N GLY A 18 -15.08 11.57 5.40
CA GLY A 18 -14.49 12.84 5.01
C GLY A 18 -14.27 13.79 6.18
N ALA A 19 -15.22 13.89 7.13
CA ALA A 19 -15.06 14.73 8.32
C ALA A 19 -13.90 14.25 9.20
N ILE A 20 -13.74 12.94 9.39
CA ILE A 20 -12.62 12.36 10.13
C ILE A 20 -11.30 12.67 9.40
N THR A 21 -11.24 12.49 8.08
CA THR A 21 -10.03 12.79 7.29
C THR A 21 -9.63 14.26 7.38
N ILE A 22 -10.60 15.19 7.30
CA ILE A 22 -10.34 16.62 7.45
C ILE A 22 -9.80 16.93 8.86
N ALA A 23 -10.40 16.35 9.90
CA ALA A 23 -9.92 16.53 11.27
C ALA A 23 -8.48 16.04 11.45
N VAL A 24 -8.15 14.85 10.90
CA VAL A 24 -6.79 14.31 10.92
C VAL A 24 -5.83 15.21 10.13
N ALA A 25 -6.23 15.72 8.96
CA ALA A 25 -5.41 16.61 8.16
C ALA A 25 -5.09 17.93 8.89
N VAL A 26 -6.08 18.51 9.57
CA VAL A 26 -5.87 19.72 10.40
C VAL A 26 -4.91 19.42 11.55
N LEU A 27 -5.05 18.27 12.23
CA LEU A 27 -4.12 17.86 13.29
C LEU A 27 -2.70 17.61 12.74
N ALA A 28 -2.58 17.05 11.54
CA ALA A 28 -1.29 16.77 10.92
C ALA A 28 -0.47 18.05 10.68
N VAL A 29 -1.11 19.20 10.40
CA VAL A 29 -0.40 20.49 10.27
C VAL A 29 0.34 20.89 11.55
N PHE A 30 -0.17 20.49 12.72
CA PHE A 30 0.45 20.82 14.01
C PHE A 30 1.43 19.74 14.49
N VAL A 31 1.24 18.49 14.08
CA VAL A 31 2.01 17.34 14.58
C VAL A 31 3.15 16.96 13.64
N LEU A 32 3.01 17.13 12.32
CA LEU A 32 3.97 16.62 11.35
C LEU A 32 5.08 17.65 11.12
N PRO A 33 6.35 17.34 11.45
CA PRO A 33 7.45 18.26 11.21
C PRO A 33 7.73 18.38 9.71
N ASP A 34 8.07 19.60 9.28
CA ASP A 34 8.69 19.83 7.97
C ASP A 34 10.09 19.21 7.92
N PHE A 35 10.86 19.48 6.86
CA PHE A 35 12.23 18.99 6.71
C PHE A 35 13.08 19.17 7.99
N PRO A 36 13.96 18.22 8.32
CA PRO A 36 14.81 18.32 9.51
C PRO A 36 15.62 19.62 9.58
N ALA A 37 15.91 20.23 8.44
CA ALA A 37 16.61 21.51 8.34
C ALA A 37 15.76 22.75 8.71
N THR A 38 14.44 22.69 8.55
CA THR A 38 13.51 23.83 8.80
C THR A 38 12.67 23.64 10.06
N THR A 39 12.60 22.42 10.58
CA THR A 39 11.82 22.09 11.77
C THR A 39 12.46 22.60 13.05
N LYS A 40 11.66 23.29 13.87
CA LYS A 40 12.08 23.85 15.18
C LYS A 40 11.94 22.87 16.36
N TRP A 41 11.38 21.70 16.11
CA TRP A 41 11.01 20.73 17.14
C TRP A 41 12.13 19.73 17.48
N LEU A 42 13.11 19.56 16.60
CA LEU A 42 14.25 18.66 16.81
C LEU A 42 15.36 19.37 17.59
N SER A 43 15.98 18.67 18.54
CA SER A 43 17.24 19.12 19.14
C SER A 43 18.37 19.12 18.10
N GLU A 44 19.46 19.85 18.36
CA GLU A 44 20.60 19.92 17.44
C GLU A 44 21.19 18.53 17.14
N GLU A 45 21.26 17.66 18.14
CA GLU A 45 21.75 16.28 18.00
C GLU A 45 20.81 15.42 17.15
N GLU A 46 19.50 15.50 17.38
CA GLU A 46 18.50 14.74 16.61
C GLU A 46 18.43 15.22 15.16
N ARG A 47 18.57 16.53 14.94
CA ARG A 47 18.64 17.13 13.61
C ARG A 47 19.87 16.66 12.85
N ALA A 48 21.05 16.66 13.49
CA ALA A 48 22.28 16.16 12.88
C ALA A 48 22.16 14.68 12.51
N LEU A 49 21.57 13.86 13.39
CA LEU A 49 21.30 12.45 13.12
C LEU A 49 20.31 12.24 11.97
N ALA A 50 19.24 13.05 11.91
CA ALA A 50 18.24 12.98 10.85
C ALA A 50 18.84 13.34 9.48
N LEU A 51 19.65 14.41 9.41
CA LEU A 51 20.36 14.81 8.19
C LEU A 51 21.31 13.71 7.72
N ARG A 52 22.11 13.16 8.64
CA ARG A 52 23.02 12.05 8.32
C ARG A 52 22.28 10.81 7.80
N ARG A 53 21.13 10.47 8.39
CA ARG A 53 20.29 9.36 7.87
C ARG A 53 19.73 9.66 6.49
N MET A 54 19.33 10.90 6.22
CA MET A 54 18.87 11.31 4.89
C MET A 54 20.00 11.22 3.85
N GLU A 55 21.23 11.56 4.22
CA GLU A 55 22.41 11.38 3.35
C GLU A 55 22.73 9.90 3.11
N GLU A 56 22.69 9.08 4.18
CA GLU A 56 22.97 7.64 4.10
C GLU A 56 21.87 6.84 3.36
N GLN A 57 20.60 7.22 3.51
CA GLN A 57 19.46 6.55 2.86
C GLN A 57 19.09 7.14 1.50
N GLY A 58 19.40 8.42 1.27
CA GLY A 58 19.10 9.14 0.04
C GLY A 58 19.81 8.58 -1.18
N GLY A 59 20.84 7.74 -0.98
CA GLY A 59 21.53 7.01 -2.03
C GLY A 59 22.11 7.95 -3.07
N ALA A 60 23.37 8.36 -2.89
CA ALA A 60 24.13 9.07 -3.92
C ALA A 60 23.32 10.18 -4.63
N THR A 61 22.90 11.18 -3.86
CA THR A 61 22.96 12.53 -4.43
C THR A 61 24.24 13.12 -3.88
N SER A 62 25.36 12.54 -4.29
CA SER A 62 26.64 13.21 -4.11
C SER A 62 26.48 14.55 -4.81
N GLU A 63 27.09 15.64 -4.33
CA GLU A 63 27.10 16.91 -5.08
C GLU A 63 27.63 16.73 -6.53
N GLU A 64 28.30 15.60 -6.82
CA GLU A 64 28.67 15.13 -8.16
C GLU A 64 27.48 14.70 -9.05
N ASP A 65 26.42 14.09 -8.51
CA ASP A 65 25.24 13.67 -9.30
C ASP A 65 24.36 14.85 -9.71
N ALA A 66 24.40 15.95 -8.94
CA ALA A 66 23.79 17.22 -9.31
C ALA A 66 24.47 17.90 -10.51
N GLN A 67 25.71 17.51 -10.86
CA GLN A 67 26.42 18.02 -12.04
C GLN A 67 26.01 17.29 -13.33
N THR A 68 25.54 16.05 -13.24
CA THR A 68 24.88 15.38 -14.37
C THR A 68 23.46 15.88 -14.50
N GLY A 69 23.23 16.84 -15.41
CA GLY A 69 21.91 17.41 -15.64
C GLY A 69 20.81 16.34 -15.78
N ALA A 70 19.58 16.66 -15.34
CA ALA A 70 18.46 15.71 -15.25
C ALA A 70 18.24 14.82 -16.50
N LEU A 71 18.59 15.33 -17.69
CA LEU A 71 18.55 14.59 -18.95
C LEU A 71 19.59 13.45 -19.04
N ALA A 72 20.78 13.64 -18.49
CA ALA A 72 21.80 12.60 -18.40
C ALA A 72 21.35 11.48 -17.44
N GLY A 73 20.78 11.84 -16.28
CA GLY A 73 20.16 10.89 -15.35
C GLY A 73 19.03 10.08 -16.00
N LEU A 74 18.17 10.75 -16.77
CA LEU A 74 17.09 10.10 -17.51
C LEU A 74 17.64 9.10 -18.54
N TRP A 75 18.67 9.47 -19.30
CA TRP A 75 19.28 8.57 -20.29
C TRP A 75 19.94 7.35 -19.64
N MET A 76 20.62 7.54 -18.50
CA MET A 76 21.17 6.43 -17.71
C MET A 76 20.06 5.47 -17.25
N ALA A 77 18.92 5.99 -16.77
CA ALA A 77 17.80 5.16 -16.36
C ALA A 77 17.14 4.40 -17.54
N ILE A 78 17.00 5.03 -18.71
CA ILE A 78 16.40 4.39 -19.90
C ILE A 78 17.31 3.30 -20.48
N THR A 79 18.62 3.50 -20.43
CA THR A 79 19.60 2.54 -20.97
C THR A 79 19.89 1.37 -20.03
N ASP A 80 19.58 1.48 -18.74
CA ASP A 80 19.75 0.38 -17.79
C ASP A 80 18.65 -0.69 -17.93
N TRP A 81 19.04 -1.88 -18.36
CA TRP A 81 18.16 -3.05 -18.49
C TRP A 81 17.48 -3.45 -17.17
N LYS A 82 18.08 -3.16 -16.00
CA LYS A 82 17.48 -3.45 -14.69
C LYS A 82 16.25 -2.61 -14.43
N VAL A 83 16.23 -1.36 -14.89
CA VAL A 83 15.08 -0.45 -14.75
C VAL A 83 13.87 -1.03 -15.49
N TRP A 84 14.09 -1.59 -16.69
CA TRP A 84 13.03 -2.26 -17.45
C TRP A 84 12.47 -3.50 -16.75
N TRP A 85 13.32 -4.33 -16.15
CA TRP A 85 12.85 -5.48 -15.35
C TRP A 85 12.08 -5.05 -14.09
N MET A 86 12.55 -4.02 -13.39
CA MET A 86 11.83 -3.46 -12.24
C MET A 86 10.49 -2.85 -12.66
N SER A 87 10.44 -2.16 -13.80
CA SER A 87 9.21 -1.61 -14.38
C SER A 87 8.21 -2.71 -14.74
N LEU A 88 8.67 -3.79 -15.37
CA LEU A 88 7.83 -4.93 -15.74
C LEU A 88 7.26 -5.65 -14.50
N THR A 89 8.09 -5.87 -13.47
CA THR A 89 7.65 -6.50 -12.22
C THR A 89 6.66 -5.62 -11.47
N LEU A 90 6.90 -4.30 -11.40
CA LEU A 90 5.95 -3.33 -10.82
C LEU A 90 4.63 -3.32 -11.59
N THR A 91 4.68 -3.30 -12.92
CA THR A 91 3.47 -3.32 -13.77
C THR A 91 2.66 -4.60 -13.54
N SER A 92 3.33 -5.76 -13.49
CA SER A 92 2.70 -7.05 -13.22
C SER A 92 2.04 -7.08 -11.83
N TRP A 93 2.69 -6.49 -10.83
CA TRP A 93 2.13 -6.32 -9.49
C TRP A 93 0.86 -5.45 -9.49
N VAL A 94 0.90 -4.30 -10.17
CA VAL A 94 -0.26 -3.39 -10.27
C VAL A 94 -1.44 -4.06 -10.99
N VAL A 95 -1.17 -4.85 -12.04
CA VAL A 95 -2.21 -5.63 -12.72
C VAL A 95 -2.87 -6.62 -11.75
N SER A 96 -2.07 -7.34 -10.95
CA SER A 96 -2.58 -8.25 -9.91
C SER A 96 -3.47 -7.53 -8.89
N LEU A 97 -3.10 -6.30 -8.48
CA LEU A 97 -3.87 -5.50 -7.53
C LEU A 97 -5.30 -5.18 -8.03
N SER A 98 -5.53 -5.15 -9.34
CA SER A 98 -6.83 -4.87 -9.96
C SER A 98 -7.95 -5.80 -9.46
N PHE A 99 -7.60 -7.00 -8.98
CA PHE A 99 -8.52 -7.91 -8.31
C PHE A 99 -9.30 -7.26 -7.16
N ASN A 100 -8.69 -6.35 -6.39
CA ASN A 100 -9.35 -5.68 -5.25
C ASN A 100 -10.59 -4.89 -5.67
N ALA A 101 -10.61 -4.33 -6.88
CA ALA A 101 -11.76 -3.60 -7.40
C ALA A 101 -12.97 -4.52 -7.66
N TYR A 102 -12.71 -5.79 -7.99
CA TYR A 102 -13.74 -6.78 -8.30
C TYR A 102 -14.07 -7.70 -7.13
N PHE A 103 -13.33 -7.61 -6.03
CA PHE A 103 -13.51 -8.46 -4.86
C PHE A 103 -14.96 -8.46 -4.34
N PRO A 104 -15.63 -7.29 -4.12
CA PRO A 104 -17.03 -7.29 -3.69
C PRO A 104 -17.98 -7.93 -4.72
N THR A 105 -17.72 -7.73 -6.01
CA THR A 105 -18.49 -8.32 -7.10
C THR A 105 -18.33 -9.85 -7.12
N LEU A 106 -17.12 -10.35 -6.91
CA LEU A 106 -16.84 -11.79 -6.80
C LEU A 106 -17.52 -12.38 -5.57
N SER A 107 -17.45 -11.73 -4.41
CA SER A 107 -18.17 -12.14 -3.20
C SER A 107 -19.70 -12.11 -3.40
N ALA A 108 -20.23 -11.21 -4.23
CA ALA A 108 -21.67 -11.16 -4.54
C ALA A 108 -22.15 -12.38 -5.33
N THR A 109 -21.28 -12.98 -6.17
CA THR A 109 -21.63 -14.21 -6.92
C THR A 109 -21.92 -15.43 -6.04
N MET A 110 -21.61 -15.35 -4.74
CA MET A 110 -21.88 -16.41 -3.77
C MET A 110 -23.36 -16.48 -3.33
N GLY A 111 -24.20 -15.54 -3.75
CA GLY A 111 -25.65 -15.57 -3.52
C GLY A 111 -26.10 -15.01 -2.16
N PHE A 112 -25.21 -14.34 -1.42
CA PHE A 112 -25.57 -13.67 -0.16
C PHE A 112 -26.30 -12.34 -0.39
N ASN A 113 -27.00 -11.87 0.65
CA ASN A 113 -27.57 -10.52 0.65
C ASN A 113 -26.45 -9.47 0.57
N ARG A 114 -26.66 -8.38 -0.18
CA ARG A 114 -25.71 -7.26 -0.34
C ARG A 114 -25.02 -6.82 0.95
N ASN A 115 -25.76 -6.69 2.06
CA ASN A 115 -25.17 -6.28 3.33
C ASN A 115 -24.22 -7.34 3.91
N VAL A 116 -24.58 -8.62 3.77
CA VAL A 116 -23.76 -9.76 4.22
C VAL A 116 -22.54 -9.92 3.32
N THR A 117 -22.70 -9.76 2.01
CA THR A 117 -21.57 -9.78 1.05
C THR A 117 -20.53 -8.73 1.39
N LEU A 118 -20.95 -7.47 1.62
CA LEU A 118 -20.01 -6.39 1.97
C LEU A 118 -19.35 -6.64 3.33
N LEU A 119 -20.08 -7.21 4.29
CA LEU A 119 -19.52 -7.58 5.58
C LEU A 119 -18.47 -8.70 5.46
N LEU A 120 -18.72 -9.70 4.61
CA LEU A 120 -17.77 -10.77 4.31
C LEU A 120 -16.50 -10.27 3.64
N CYS A 121 -16.52 -9.10 3.00
CA CYS A 121 -15.28 -8.54 2.46
C CYS A 121 -14.33 -8.01 3.54
N ALA A 122 -14.82 -7.63 4.72
CA ALA A 122 -13.99 -6.97 5.74
C ALA A 122 -12.95 -7.87 6.43
N PRO A 123 -13.27 -9.12 6.85
CA PRO A 123 -12.31 -10.00 7.53
C PRO A 123 -11.04 -10.31 6.71
N PRO A 124 -11.12 -10.60 5.39
CA PRO A 124 -9.92 -10.80 4.57
C PRO A 124 -8.99 -9.58 4.57
N PHE A 125 -9.52 -8.36 4.47
CA PHE A 125 -8.70 -7.15 4.55
C PHE A 125 -8.02 -6.95 5.90
N ALA A 126 -8.74 -7.24 7.00
CA ALA A 126 -8.17 -7.17 8.35
C ALA A 126 -7.06 -8.21 8.55
N PHE A 127 -7.25 -9.42 8.04
CA PHE A 127 -6.24 -10.47 8.08
C PHE A 127 -5.01 -10.08 7.25
N THR A 128 -5.21 -9.55 6.04
CA THR A 128 -4.12 -9.03 5.19
C THR A 128 -3.32 -7.94 5.89
N ALA A 129 -3.97 -7.03 6.63
CA ALA A 129 -3.28 -6.00 7.39
C ALA A 129 -2.37 -6.60 8.48
N PHE A 130 -2.85 -7.60 9.22
CA PHE A 130 -2.05 -8.29 10.24
C PHE A 130 -0.86 -9.05 9.63
N VAL A 131 -1.10 -9.79 8.55
CA VAL A 131 -0.05 -10.54 7.84
C VAL A 131 0.97 -9.58 7.25
N ALA A 132 0.55 -8.49 6.62
CA ALA A 132 1.44 -7.48 6.06
C ALA A 132 2.35 -6.87 7.14
N PHE A 133 1.80 -6.56 8.32
CA PHE A 133 2.59 -6.07 9.45
C PHE A 133 3.60 -7.10 9.95
N ALA A 134 3.16 -8.35 10.16
CA ALA A 134 4.02 -9.44 10.61
C ALA A 134 5.16 -9.72 9.62
N LEU A 135 4.83 -9.76 8.33
CA LEU A 135 5.78 -10.03 7.25
C LEU A 135 6.75 -8.86 7.07
N SER A 136 6.29 -7.62 7.16
CA SER A 136 7.14 -6.42 7.11
C SER A 136 8.16 -6.44 8.25
N ARG A 137 7.69 -6.67 9.49
CA ARG A 137 8.56 -6.75 10.66
C ARG A 137 9.61 -7.86 10.53
N HIS A 138 9.20 -9.02 10.02
CA HIS A 138 10.10 -10.14 9.81
C HIS A 138 11.11 -9.86 8.69
N SER A 139 10.66 -9.24 7.60
CA SER A 139 11.50 -8.81 6.46
C SER A 139 12.58 -7.82 6.90
N ASP A 140 12.24 -6.85 7.75
CA ASP A 140 13.19 -5.88 8.28
C ASP A 140 14.23 -6.55 9.20
N LYS A 141 13.82 -7.55 9.98
CA LYS A 141 14.72 -8.30 10.86
C LYS A 141 15.69 -9.20 10.08
N THR A 142 15.21 -9.91 9.06
CA THR A 142 16.06 -10.84 8.30
C THR A 142 16.82 -10.16 7.16
N ARG A 143 16.43 -8.93 6.77
CA ARG A 143 16.96 -8.19 5.60
C ARG A 143 16.89 -8.96 4.28
N GLN A 144 16.11 -10.04 4.24
CA GLN A 144 15.94 -10.92 3.08
C GLN A 144 14.65 -10.58 2.32
N ARG A 145 14.58 -9.34 1.82
CA ARG A 145 13.37 -8.79 1.17
C ARG A 145 12.88 -9.63 -0.01
N PHE A 146 13.82 -10.21 -0.78
CA PHE A 146 13.50 -11.03 -1.95
C PHE A 146 12.59 -12.22 -1.63
N TYR A 147 12.94 -13.02 -0.61
CA TYR A 147 12.16 -14.22 -0.26
C TYR A 147 10.76 -13.88 0.27
N HIS A 148 10.62 -12.76 0.99
CA HIS A 148 9.32 -12.29 1.47
C HIS A 148 8.40 -11.85 0.33
N CYS A 149 8.95 -11.15 -0.68
CA CYS A 149 8.20 -10.78 -1.87
C CYS A 149 7.78 -12.01 -2.69
N VAL A 150 8.74 -12.89 -3.02
CA VAL A 150 8.47 -14.08 -3.84
C VAL A 150 7.53 -15.06 -3.14
N GLY A 151 7.70 -15.26 -1.83
CA GLY A 151 6.81 -16.12 -1.04
C GLY A 151 5.38 -15.61 -1.03
N SER A 152 5.19 -14.30 -0.85
CA SER A 152 3.86 -13.68 -0.87
C SER A 152 3.19 -13.78 -2.23
N LEU A 153 3.96 -13.56 -3.30
CA LEU A 153 3.50 -13.77 -4.68
C LEU A 153 3.09 -15.22 -4.94
N GLY A 154 3.86 -16.18 -4.43
CA GLY A 154 3.55 -17.61 -4.55
C GLY A 154 2.24 -18.00 -3.86
N VAL A 155 2.00 -17.48 -2.64
CA VAL A 155 0.72 -17.68 -1.94
C VAL A 155 -0.44 -17.06 -2.72
N GLY A 156 -0.27 -15.86 -3.27
CA GLY A 156 -1.28 -15.23 -4.12
C GLY A 156 -1.61 -16.05 -5.38
N LEU A 157 -0.59 -16.61 -6.04
CA LEU A 157 -0.77 -17.49 -7.18
C LEU A 157 -1.60 -18.73 -6.83
N LEU A 158 -1.32 -19.37 -5.68
CA LEU A 158 -2.11 -20.51 -5.19
C LEU A 158 -3.58 -20.11 -4.94
N GLY A 159 -3.83 -18.93 -4.38
CA GLY A 159 -5.18 -18.37 -4.21
C GLY A 159 -5.92 -18.26 -5.55
N PHE A 160 -5.30 -17.65 -6.56
CA PHE A 160 -5.90 -17.55 -7.90
C PHE A 160 -6.18 -18.91 -8.54
N VAL A 161 -5.29 -19.89 -8.38
CA VAL A 161 -5.50 -21.25 -8.89
C VAL A 161 -6.72 -21.91 -8.23
N ILE A 162 -6.87 -21.79 -6.90
CA ILE A 162 -8.02 -22.34 -6.18
C ILE A 162 -9.32 -21.64 -6.61
N ALA A 163 -9.29 -20.31 -6.77
CA ALA A 163 -10.45 -19.53 -7.19
C ALA A 163 -11.00 -19.94 -8.56
N ILE A 164 -10.12 -20.33 -9.49
CA ILE A 164 -10.49 -20.82 -10.83
C ILE A 164 -10.91 -22.30 -10.80
N SER A 165 -10.31 -23.11 -9.94
CA SER A 165 -10.47 -24.57 -9.96
C SER A 165 -11.73 -25.09 -9.28
N THR A 166 -12.44 -24.26 -8.49
CA THR A 166 -13.59 -24.74 -7.70
C THR A 166 -14.75 -23.76 -7.67
N MET A 167 -15.97 -24.31 -7.66
CA MET A 167 -17.22 -23.55 -7.46
C MET A 167 -17.75 -23.66 -6.03
N ASN A 168 -17.02 -24.33 -5.14
CA ASN A 168 -17.39 -24.42 -3.72
C ASN A 168 -17.24 -23.05 -3.03
N THR A 169 -18.32 -22.58 -2.39
CA THR A 169 -18.40 -21.26 -1.75
C THR A 169 -17.31 -21.03 -0.69
N ALA A 170 -17.01 -22.04 0.14
CA ALA A 170 -16.01 -21.90 1.20
C ALA A 170 -14.59 -21.82 0.64
N ALA A 171 -14.28 -22.69 -0.33
CA ALA A 171 -12.97 -22.70 -0.97
C ALA A 171 -12.73 -21.43 -1.80
N ARG A 172 -13.76 -20.91 -2.48
CA ARG A 172 -13.70 -19.60 -3.16
C ARG A 172 -13.46 -18.47 -2.17
N TYR A 173 -14.20 -18.41 -1.06
CA TYR A 173 -14.03 -17.34 -0.08
C TYR A 173 -12.63 -17.32 0.57
N ILE A 174 -12.03 -18.48 0.84
CA ILE A 174 -10.67 -18.55 1.40
C ILE A 174 -9.60 -18.20 0.35
N SER A 175 -9.87 -18.45 -0.93
CA SER A 175 -8.94 -18.20 -2.02
C SER A 175 -8.89 -16.75 -2.51
N LEU A 176 -9.95 -15.98 -2.20
CA LEU A 176 -10.11 -14.57 -2.55
C LEU A 176 -9.47 -13.70 -1.46
#